data_AF-A0AA48LBQ2-F1
#
_entry.id   AF-A0AA48LBQ2-F1
#
_cell.length_a   1.000
_cell.length_b   1.000
_cell.length_c   1.000
_cell.angle_alpha   90.00
_cell.angle_beta   90.00
_cell.angle_gamma   90.00
#
_symmetry.space_group_name_H-M   'P 1'
#
loop_
_entity.id
_entity.type
_entity.pdbx_description
1 polymer ?
#
loop_
_entity_poly.entity_id
_entity_poly.type
_entity_poly.pdbx_seq_one_letter_code
_entity_poly.pdbx_strand_id
1 'polypeptide(L)'
;MKTRREKMKKSFSLIIAGVIVLLTGMFLWASQMREHGQIGSGQGIIAGLVLTLAVLSVVVVYWQAKSRNQKLKNLHGDFRESLDQVMEWVNQSDLQISEKREIEQELMAIFLQAQEEGRKPQSVIGKDIEGFATDLLDAYGIHPGVLAYFLTSSQWMILYLVIVQTYRTLGRNTFSYFGASMDVEVLCLFGWISFVTLPLIQYGSKSWVIGKRKRGLFAVFGFVTFLLGVGIIEGIHALSDQMPWASELLAKQVIIFKEPWQLAIGILLASGIIWFKRWLRKKPLR
;
A
#
# COMPACT_ATOMS: atom_id res chain seq x y z
N MET A 1 1.99 10.61 -29.14
CA MET A 1 3.35 10.26 -28.67
C MET A 1 3.33 10.10 -27.14
N LYS A 2 3.67 8.94 -26.59
CA LYS A 2 3.89 8.81 -25.13
C LYS A 2 5.13 9.62 -24.76
N THR A 3 5.00 10.63 -23.91
CA THR A 3 6.17 11.40 -23.46
C THR A 3 7.14 10.43 -22.77
N ARG A 4 8.42 10.47 -23.17
CA ARG A 4 9.51 9.60 -22.66
C ARG A 4 9.55 9.55 -21.13
N ARG A 5 9.07 10.62 -20.50
CA ARG A 5 8.95 10.85 -19.05
C ARG A 5 7.91 9.95 -18.35
N GLU A 6 6.77 9.67 -18.97
CA GLU A 6 5.74 8.79 -18.39
C GLU A 6 6.14 7.32 -18.43
N LYS A 7 6.77 6.89 -19.54
CA LYS A 7 7.34 5.55 -19.64
C LYS A 7 8.39 5.32 -18.56
N MET A 8 9.29 6.30 -18.35
CA MET A 8 10.32 6.23 -17.30
C MET A 8 9.73 6.19 -15.87
N LYS A 9 8.72 7.00 -15.54
CA LYS A 9 8.16 7.01 -14.18
C LYS A 9 7.49 5.69 -13.81
N LYS A 10 6.74 5.09 -14.75
CA LYS A 10 6.07 3.80 -14.53
C LYS A 10 7.07 2.64 -14.50
N SER A 11 8.09 2.66 -15.36
CA SER A 11 9.15 1.65 -15.30
C SER A 11 9.96 1.78 -14.02
N PHE A 12 10.23 2.99 -13.53
CA PHE A 12 11.05 3.21 -12.33
C PHE A 12 10.36 2.74 -11.05
N SER A 13 9.06 3.02 -10.85
CA SER A 13 8.37 2.50 -9.65
C SER A 13 8.21 0.99 -9.69
N LEU A 14 8.04 0.41 -10.89
CA LEU A 14 7.93 -1.03 -11.09
C LEU A 14 9.27 -1.74 -10.87
N ILE A 15 10.37 -1.13 -11.30
CA ILE A 15 11.74 -1.58 -10.99
C ILE A 15 11.99 -1.49 -9.48
N ILE A 16 11.66 -0.37 -8.82
CA ILE A 16 11.85 -0.22 -7.38
C ILE A 16 11.03 -1.26 -6.61
N ALA A 17 9.75 -1.45 -6.94
CA ALA A 17 8.92 -2.46 -6.29
C ALA A 17 9.50 -3.87 -6.50
N GLY A 18 9.95 -4.19 -7.72
CA GLY A 18 10.62 -5.46 -8.01
C GLY A 18 11.92 -5.65 -7.23
N VAL A 19 12.75 -4.60 -7.13
CA VAL A 19 13.99 -4.61 -6.36
C VAL A 19 13.73 -4.76 -4.87
N ILE A 20 12.73 -4.09 -4.31
CA ILE A 20 12.36 -4.23 -2.89
C ILE A 20 11.88 -5.66 -2.60
N VAL A 21 11.04 -6.24 -3.47
CA VAL A 21 10.58 -7.63 -3.32
C VAL A 21 11.75 -8.60 -3.42
N LEU A 22 12.67 -8.40 -4.37
CA LEU A 22 13.89 -9.20 -4.50
C LEU A 22 14.80 -9.06 -3.29
N LEU A 23 15.06 -7.85 -2.82
CA LEU A 23 15.91 -7.60 -1.64
C LEU A 23 15.30 -8.17 -0.36
N THR A 24 13.98 -8.06 -0.21
CA THR A 24 13.26 -8.66 0.93
C THR A 24 13.35 -10.19 0.89
N GLY A 25 13.16 -10.78 -0.29
CA GLY A 25 13.36 -12.22 -0.51
C GLY A 25 14.79 -12.66 -0.23
N MET A 26 15.79 -11.90 -0.69
CA MET A 26 17.21 -12.15 -0.44
C MET A 26 17.58 -11.97 1.04
N PHE A 27 17.01 -10.99 1.74
CA PHE A 27 17.24 -10.77 3.17
C PHE A 27 16.66 -11.93 4.00
N LEU A 28 15.43 -12.36 3.70
CA LEU A 28 14.83 -13.53 4.32
C LEU A 28 15.67 -14.79 4.08
N TRP A 29 16.15 -14.99 2.84
CA TRP A 29 17.03 -16.10 2.50
C TRP A 29 18.38 -16.04 3.25
N ALA A 30 19.01 -14.87 3.32
CA ALA A 30 20.29 -14.67 3.99
C ALA A 30 20.20 -14.81 5.53
N SER A 31 19.10 -14.32 6.14
CA SER A 31 18.86 -14.46 7.59
C SER A 31 18.74 -15.94 8.00
N GLN A 32 18.11 -16.78 7.17
CA GLN A 32 17.92 -18.20 7.47
C GLN A 32 19.12 -19.08 7.13
N MET A 33 19.92 -18.72 6.13
CA MET A 33 21.22 -19.37 5.86
C MET A 33 22.18 -19.24 7.04
N ARG A 34 22.11 -18.13 7.80
CA ARG A 34 22.90 -17.96 9.02
C ARG A 34 22.47 -18.89 10.15
N GLU A 35 21.21 -19.27 10.22
CA GLU A 35 20.68 -20.06 11.34
C GLU A 35 20.84 -21.57 11.16
N HIS A 36 20.64 -22.15 9.97
CA HIS A 36 20.49 -23.62 9.84
C HIS A 36 21.38 -24.32 8.80
N GLY A 37 22.16 -23.61 7.98
CA GLY A 37 23.13 -24.22 7.04
C GLY A 37 22.58 -25.17 5.96
N GLN A 38 21.28 -25.49 5.98
CA GLN A 38 20.59 -26.34 5.00
C GLN A 38 19.30 -25.66 4.54
N ILE A 39 19.03 -25.76 3.23
CA ILE A 39 17.82 -25.22 2.61
C ILE A 39 16.66 -26.18 2.89
N GLY A 40 15.77 -25.80 3.81
CA GLY A 40 14.54 -26.56 4.08
C GLY A 40 13.61 -26.57 2.86
N SER A 41 12.90 -27.68 2.62
CA SER A 41 11.96 -27.84 1.49
C SER A 41 10.87 -26.76 1.42
N GLY A 42 10.45 -26.18 2.56
CA GLY A 42 9.51 -25.06 2.62
C GLY A 42 10.02 -23.76 2.01
N GLN A 43 11.34 -23.58 1.92
CA GLN A 43 11.96 -22.33 1.45
C GLN A 43 11.84 -22.16 -0.08
N GLY A 44 11.92 -23.25 -0.84
CA GLY A 44 11.71 -23.22 -2.29
C GLY A 44 10.30 -22.80 -2.67
N ILE A 45 9.30 -23.19 -1.87
CA ILE A 45 7.89 -22.82 -2.08
C ILE A 45 7.69 -21.32 -1.88
N ILE A 46 8.25 -20.74 -0.82
CA ILE A 46 8.16 -19.30 -0.52
C ILE A 46 8.83 -18.48 -1.62
N ALA A 47 10.06 -18.83 -2.00
CA ALA A 47 10.78 -18.14 -3.06
C ALA A 47 10.01 -18.19 -4.39
N GLY A 48 9.47 -19.37 -4.74
CA GLY A 48 8.61 -19.55 -5.91
C GLY A 48 7.34 -18.69 -5.85
N LEU A 49 6.70 -18.58 -4.68
CA LEU A 49 5.49 -17.78 -4.48
C LEU A 49 5.77 -16.27 -4.60
N VAL A 50 6.87 -15.79 -4.00
CA VAL A 50 7.30 -14.38 -4.12
C VAL A 50 7.60 -14.03 -5.58
N LEU A 51 8.31 -14.90 -6.30
CA LEU A 51 8.65 -14.70 -7.71
C LEU A 51 7.39 -14.71 -8.58
N THR A 52 6.45 -15.62 -8.30
CA THR A 52 5.16 -15.69 -9.00
C THR A 52 4.32 -14.44 -8.77
N LEU A 53 4.24 -13.94 -7.52
CA LEU A 53 3.56 -12.68 -7.20
C LEU A 53 4.21 -11.48 -7.88
N ALA A 54 5.54 -11.45 -7.97
CA ALA A 54 6.26 -10.41 -8.70
C ALA A 54 5.89 -10.42 -10.19
N VAL A 55 5.91 -11.59 -10.84
CA VAL A 55 5.50 -11.73 -12.26
C VAL A 55 4.03 -11.33 -12.45
N LEU A 56 3.12 -11.81 -11.60
CA LEU A 56 1.70 -11.44 -11.63
C LEU A 56 1.50 -9.93 -11.52
N SER A 57 2.23 -9.27 -10.63
CA SER A 57 2.19 -7.81 -10.46
C SER A 57 2.55 -7.08 -11.76
N VAL A 58 3.62 -7.51 -12.45
CA VAL A 58 4.02 -6.92 -13.74
C VAL A 58 2.94 -7.13 -14.81
N VAL A 59 2.36 -8.33 -14.90
CA VAL A 59 1.30 -8.67 -15.86
C VAL A 59 0.06 -7.79 -15.63
N VAL A 60 -0.37 -7.65 -14.37
CA VAL A 60 -1.52 -6.80 -14.00
C VAL A 60 -1.27 -5.35 -14.40
N VAL A 61 -0.09 -4.80 -14.09
CA VAL A 61 0.26 -3.42 -14.47
C VAL A 61 0.28 -3.25 -15.99
N TYR A 62 0.83 -4.21 -16.73
CA TYR A 62 0.85 -4.17 -18.19
C TYR A 62 -0.58 -4.19 -18.77
N TRP A 63 -1.45 -5.05 -18.25
CA TRP A 63 -2.83 -5.16 -18.73
C TRP A 63 -3.65 -3.91 -18.42
N GLN A 64 -3.52 -3.35 -17.21
CA GLN A 64 -4.13 -2.08 -16.85
C GLN A 64 -3.63 -0.94 -17.75
N ALA A 65 -2.33 -0.88 -18.03
CA ALA A 65 -1.76 0.11 -18.93
C ALA A 65 -2.28 -0.05 -20.37
N LYS A 66 -2.42 -1.29 -20.87
CA LYS A 66 -2.98 -1.58 -22.20
C LYS A 66 -4.45 -1.15 -22.29
N SER A 67 -5.27 -1.54 -21.32
CA SER A 67 -6.69 -1.18 -21.27
C SER A 67 -6.90 0.34 -21.23
N ARG A 68 -6.14 1.06 -20.40
CA ARG A 68 -6.21 2.52 -20.34
C ARG A 68 -5.80 3.18 -21.66
N ASN A 69 -4.78 2.66 -22.35
CA ASN A 69 -4.41 3.22 -23.66
C ASN A 69 -5.47 3.00 -24.74
N GLN A 70 -6.26 1.93 -24.66
CA GLN A 70 -7.38 1.71 -25.57
C GLN A 70 -8.49 2.72 -25.33
N LYS A 71 -8.84 2.98 -24.06
CA LYS A 71 -9.84 3.99 -23.69
C LYS A 71 -9.44 5.41 -24.13
N LEU A 72 -8.15 5.74 -23.98
CA LEU A 72 -7.61 7.06 -24.31
C LEU A 72 -7.22 7.23 -25.79
N LYS A 73 -7.58 6.30 -26.68
CA LYS A 73 -7.16 6.37 -28.10
C LYS A 73 -7.79 7.56 -28.83
N ASN A 74 -8.96 8.01 -28.37
CA ASN A 74 -9.76 9.05 -29.04
C ASN A 74 -9.49 10.47 -28.49
N LEU A 75 -8.75 10.62 -27.39
CA LEU A 75 -8.36 11.92 -26.86
C LEU A 75 -7.08 12.43 -27.52
N HIS A 76 -7.09 13.71 -27.92
CA HIS A 76 -5.91 14.45 -28.33
C HIS A 76 -4.91 14.61 -27.16
N GLY A 77 -3.64 14.87 -27.51
CA GLY A 77 -2.53 14.91 -26.56
C GLY A 77 -2.76 15.83 -25.35
N ASP A 78 -3.28 17.03 -25.59
CA ASP A 78 -3.44 18.06 -24.55
C ASP A 78 -4.56 17.71 -23.56
N PHE A 79 -5.66 17.15 -24.06
CA PHE A 79 -6.76 16.64 -23.22
C PHE A 79 -6.31 15.44 -22.40
N ARG A 80 -5.54 14.54 -23.02
CA ARG A 80 -4.98 13.39 -22.33
C ARG A 80 -4.03 13.81 -21.21
N GLU A 81 -3.15 14.76 -21.45
CA GLU A 81 -2.23 15.26 -20.42
C GLU A 81 -3.00 15.89 -19.25
N SER A 82 -4.03 16.68 -19.56
CA SER A 82 -4.88 17.31 -18.55
C SER A 82 -5.66 16.28 -17.71
N LEU A 83 -6.25 15.27 -18.36
CA LEU A 83 -6.90 14.15 -17.69
C LEU A 83 -5.91 13.35 -16.83
N ASP A 84 -4.72 13.06 -17.36
CA ASP A 84 -3.69 12.31 -16.65
C ASP A 84 -3.22 13.07 -15.40
N GLN A 85 -3.19 14.40 -15.46
CA GLN A 85 -2.92 15.26 -14.31
C GLN A 85 -4.05 15.18 -13.28
N VAL A 86 -5.31 15.46 -13.64
CA VAL A 86 -6.44 15.36 -12.67
C VAL A 86 -6.54 13.95 -12.08
N MET A 87 -6.40 12.92 -12.91
CA MET A 87 -6.44 11.53 -12.44
C MET A 87 -5.27 11.17 -11.54
N GLU A 88 -4.14 11.89 -11.58
CA GLU A 88 -3.08 11.71 -10.60
C GLU A 88 -3.57 12.03 -9.19
N TRP A 89 -4.37 13.10 -9.03
CA TRP A 89 -4.98 13.52 -7.77
C TRP A 89 -6.05 12.54 -7.34
N VAL A 90 -6.96 12.21 -8.26
CA VAL A 90 -8.04 11.25 -8.01
C VAL A 90 -7.49 9.90 -7.59
N ASN A 91 -6.43 9.39 -8.22
CA ASN A 91 -5.84 8.09 -7.87
C ASN A 91 -5.16 8.08 -6.50
N GLN A 92 -4.72 9.22 -6.00
CA GLN A 92 -4.09 9.37 -4.68
C GLN A 92 -5.10 9.58 -3.55
N SER A 93 -6.34 9.94 -3.89
CA SER A 93 -7.42 10.07 -2.92
C SER A 93 -7.79 8.73 -2.27
N ASP A 94 -8.53 8.80 -1.16
CA ASP A 94 -9.05 7.63 -0.44
C ASP A 94 -10.24 6.96 -1.15
N LEU A 95 -10.61 7.41 -2.35
CA LEU A 95 -11.71 6.84 -3.16
C LEU A 95 -11.47 5.36 -3.47
N GLN A 96 -12.56 4.63 -3.57
CA GLN A 96 -12.57 3.24 -4.02
C GLN A 96 -12.22 3.18 -5.50
N ILE A 97 -11.72 2.02 -5.94
CA ILE A 97 -11.39 1.79 -7.35
C ILE A 97 -12.61 2.00 -8.25
N SER A 98 -13.82 1.69 -7.77
CA SER A 98 -15.07 1.95 -8.51
C SER A 98 -15.33 3.45 -8.69
N GLU A 99 -15.24 4.24 -7.61
CA GLU A 99 -15.45 5.70 -7.62
C GLU A 99 -14.39 6.39 -8.48
N LYS A 100 -13.13 5.97 -8.37
CA LYS A 100 -12.03 6.46 -9.23
C LYS A 100 -12.29 6.17 -10.71
N ARG A 101 -12.87 5.01 -11.03
CA ARG A 101 -13.23 4.63 -12.40
C ARG A 101 -14.42 5.43 -12.92
N GLU A 102 -15.39 5.71 -12.07
CA GLU A 102 -16.55 6.55 -12.38
C GLU A 102 -16.08 7.97 -12.72
N ILE A 103 -15.26 8.59 -11.87
CA ILE A 103 -14.64 9.89 -12.14
C ILE A 103 -13.82 9.87 -13.43
N GLU A 104 -13.01 8.82 -13.65
CA GLU A 104 -12.24 8.69 -14.90
C GLU A 104 -13.15 8.67 -16.13
N GLN A 105 -14.28 7.98 -16.05
CA GLN A 105 -15.25 7.87 -17.14
C GLN A 105 -15.99 9.19 -17.38
N GLU A 106 -16.43 9.86 -16.33
CA GLU A 106 -17.10 11.16 -16.40
C GLU A 106 -16.18 12.23 -16.97
N LEU A 107 -14.96 12.37 -16.44
CA LEU A 107 -13.98 13.33 -16.96
C LEU A 107 -13.62 13.04 -18.42
N MET A 108 -13.48 11.76 -18.79
CA MET A 108 -13.22 11.38 -20.17
C MET A 108 -14.38 11.77 -21.10
N ALA A 109 -15.63 11.59 -20.66
CA ALA A 109 -16.80 12.00 -21.44
C ALA A 109 -16.85 13.53 -21.62
N ILE A 110 -16.61 14.30 -20.55
CA ILE A 110 -16.57 15.77 -20.60
C ILE A 110 -15.45 16.25 -21.54
N PHE A 111 -14.26 15.65 -21.48
CA PHE A 111 -13.15 16.02 -22.35
C PHE A 111 -13.38 15.64 -23.82
N LEU A 112 -14.04 14.51 -24.09
CA LEU A 112 -14.43 14.12 -25.45
C LEU A 112 -15.41 15.14 -26.04
N GLN A 113 -16.44 15.53 -25.28
CA GLN A 113 -17.40 16.53 -25.72
C GLN A 113 -16.71 17.89 -25.98
N ALA A 114 -15.85 18.34 -25.07
CA ALA A 114 -15.11 19.58 -25.25
C ALA A 114 -14.19 19.56 -26.48
N GLN A 115 -13.62 18.40 -26.80
CA GLN A 115 -12.80 18.19 -27.99
C GLN A 115 -13.64 18.24 -29.28
N GLU A 116 -14.82 17.61 -29.30
CA GLU A 116 -15.77 17.67 -30.42
C GLU A 116 -16.24 19.10 -30.68
N GLU A 117 -16.40 19.89 -29.63
CA GLU A 117 -16.74 21.32 -29.70
C GLU A 117 -15.54 22.24 -30.02
N GLY A 118 -14.34 21.68 -30.24
CA GLY A 118 -13.13 22.46 -30.57
C GLY A 118 -12.60 23.34 -29.43
N ARG A 119 -13.03 23.09 -28.19
CA ARG A 119 -12.59 23.84 -27.01
C ARG A 119 -11.20 23.38 -26.56
N LYS A 120 -10.54 24.20 -25.74
CA LYS A 120 -9.26 23.83 -25.11
C LYS A 120 -9.50 23.11 -23.77
N PRO A 121 -8.62 22.21 -23.30
CA PRO A 121 -8.77 21.53 -22.01
C PRO A 121 -8.95 22.49 -20.82
N GLN A 122 -8.29 23.65 -20.87
CA GLN A 122 -8.37 24.68 -19.82
C GLN A 122 -9.77 25.33 -19.71
N SER A 123 -10.63 25.16 -20.71
CA SER A 123 -12.03 25.61 -20.61
C SER A 123 -12.90 24.69 -19.75
N VAL A 124 -12.46 23.45 -19.54
CA VAL A 124 -13.16 22.45 -18.72
C VAL A 124 -12.67 22.49 -17.29
N ILE A 125 -11.35 22.39 -17.09
CA ILE A 125 -10.74 22.27 -15.76
C ILE A 125 -10.18 23.58 -15.22
N GLY A 126 -10.24 24.67 -15.99
CA GLY A 126 -9.57 25.92 -15.66
C GLY A 126 -8.06 25.87 -15.86
N LYS A 127 -7.37 26.93 -15.40
CA LYS A 127 -5.90 26.99 -15.35
C LYS A 127 -5.34 26.34 -14.08
N ASP A 128 -6.15 26.28 -13.03
CA ASP A 128 -5.79 25.70 -11.75
C ASP A 128 -6.34 24.26 -11.65
N ILE A 129 -5.51 23.32 -12.10
CA ILE A 129 -5.84 21.89 -12.10
C ILE A 129 -5.94 21.35 -10.67
N GLU A 130 -5.18 21.92 -9.74
CA GLU A 130 -5.18 21.55 -8.33
C GLU A 130 -6.47 21.97 -7.64
N GLY A 131 -6.91 23.22 -7.86
CA GLY A 131 -8.22 23.70 -7.41
C GLY A 131 -9.35 22.83 -7.93
N PHE A 132 -9.38 22.57 -9.24
CA PHE A 132 -10.39 21.70 -9.85
C PHE A 132 -10.40 20.29 -9.27
N ALA A 133 -9.22 19.68 -9.09
CA ALA A 133 -9.15 18.33 -8.52
C ALA A 133 -9.59 18.30 -7.05
N THR A 134 -9.33 19.36 -6.29
CA THR A 134 -9.75 19.48 -4.88
C THR A 134 -11.27 19.63 -4.80
N ASP A 135 -11.85 20.53 -5.58
CA ASP A 135 -13.31 20.74 -5.65
C ASP A 135 -14.03 19.46 -6.09
N LEU A 136 -13.45 18.75 -7.06
CA LEU A 136 -13.96 17.45 -7.51
C LEU A 136 -13.92 16.43 -6.38
N LEU A 137 -12.84 16.33 -5.61
CA LEU A 137 -12.74 15.38 -4.51
C LEU A 137 -13.64 15.74 -3.32
N ASP A 138 -13.82 17.02 -3.05
CA ASP A 138 -14.74 17.52 -2.02
C ASP A 138 -16.19 17.23 -2.40
N ALA A 139 -16.55 17.31 -3.69
CA ALA A 139 -17.86 16.91 -4.18
C ALA A 139 -18.16 15.41 -3.94
N TYR A 140 -17.13 14.56 -3.86
CA TYR A 140 -17.26 13.14 -3.49
C TYR A 140 -17.19 12.89 -1.96
N GLY A 141 -17.16 13.94 -1.13
CA GLY A 141 -17.33 13.84 0.34
C GLY A 141 -16.11 13.29 1.09
N ILE A 142 -14.89 13.55 0.60
CA ILE A 142 -13.69 12.98 1.20
C ILE A 142 -13.21 13.81 2.39
N HIS A 143 -13.58 13.39 3.60
CA HIS A 143 -13.04 13.94 4.84
C HIS A 143 -12.27 12.87 5.62
N PRO A 144 -10.93 12.81 5.46
CA PRO A 144 -10.14 11.85 6.19
C PRO A 144 -9.87 12.33 7.61
N GLY A 145 -10.80 12.02 8.52
CA GLY A 145 -10.56 12.22 9.95
C GLY A 145 -9.48 11.28 10.50
N VAL A 146 -8.89 11.65 11.64
CA VAL A 146 -7.92 10.82 12.40
C VAL A 146 -8.43 9.39 12.61
N LEU A 147 -9.74 9.22 12.82
CA LEU A 147 -10.39 7.92 12.96
C LEU A 147 -10.21 7.02 11.72
N ALA A 148 -10.24 7.58 10.51
CA ALA A 148 -10.07 6.80 9.28
C ALA A 148 -8.64 6.25 9.14
N TYR A 149 -7.64 6.99 9.62
CA TYR A 149 -6.26 6.53 9.70
C TYR A 149 -6.11 5.38 10.69
N PHE A 150 -6.63 5.56 11.91
CA PHE A 150 -6.56 4.52 12.94
C PHE A 150 -7.24 3.21 12.52
N LEU A 151 -8.41 3.31 11.88
CA LEU A 151 -9.10 2.17 11.29
C LEU A 151 -8.25 1.49 10.21
N THR A 152 -7.62 2.27 9.34
CA THR A 152 -6.76 1.73 8.28
C THR A 152 -5.52 1.04 8.85
N SER A 153 -4.86 1.62 9.85
CA SER A 153 -3.77 1.00 10.60
C SER A 153 -4.19 -0.32 11.25
N SER A 154 -5.33 -0.34 11.92
CA SER A 154 -5.88 -1.55 12.56
C SER A 154 -6.15 -2.65 11.54
N GLN A 155 -6.70 -2.30 10.37
CA GLN A 155 -6.91 -3.24 9.27
C GLN A 155 -5.60 -3.85 8.77
N TRP A 156 -4.56 -3.02 8.56
CA TRP A 156 -3.25 -3.49 8.12
C TRP A 156 -2.57 -4.39 9.15
N MET A 157 -2.68 -4.05 10.43
CA MET A 157 -2.17 -4.87 11.53
C MET A 157 -2.79 -6.27 11.50
N ILE A 158 -4.13 -6.36 11.42
CA ILE A 158 -4.84 -7.65 11.33
C ILE A 158 -4.37 -8.43 10.09
N LEU A 159 -4.21 -7.75 8.95
CA LEU A 159 -3.76 -8.40 7.72
C LEU A 159 -2.32 -8.95 7.86
N TYR A 160 -1.40 -8.20 8.46
CA TYR A 160 -0.04 -8.67 8.72
C TYR A 160 -0.03 -9.91 9.62
N LEU A 161 -0.86 -9.92 10.66
CA LEU A 161 -1.00 -11.09 11.55
C LEU A 161 -1.46 -12.34 10.79
N VAL A 162 -2.46 -12.21 9.90
CA VAL A 162 -2.94 -13.32 9.07
C VAL A 162 -1.87 -13.79 8.08
N ILE A 163 -1.16 -12.86 7.43
CA ILE A 163 -0.10 -13.19 6.47
C ILE A 163 1.03 -13.94 7.17
N VAL A 164 1.50 -13.46 8.32
CA VAL A 164 2.62 -14.11 9.00
C VAL A 164 2.24 -15.42 9.66
N GLN A 165 1.02 -15.54 10.19
CA GLN A 165 0.52 -16.84 10.64
C GLN A 165 0.57 -17.85 9.47
N THR A 166 0.04 -17.47 8.32
CA THR A 166 0.03 -18.31 7.11
C THR A 166 1.45 -18.67 6.69
N TYR A 167 2.38 -17.70 6.71
CA TYR A 167 3.78 -17.93 6.42
C TYR A 167 4.44 -18.93 7.37
N ARG A 168 4.25 -18.76 8.69
CA ARG A 168 4.80 -19.69 9.69
C ARG A 168 4.19 -21.09 9.58
N THR A 169 2.90 -21.19 9.26
CA THR A 169 2.25 -22.48 8.99
C THR A 169 2.86 -23.17 7.79
N LEU A 170 3.08 -22.45 6.68
CA LEU A 170 3.71 -23.02 5.49
C LEU A 170 5.16 -23.45 5.72
N GLY A 171 5.87 -22.79 6.65
CA GLY A 171 7.23 -23.15 7.04
C GLY A 171 7.32 -24.36 7.97
N ARG A 172 6.26 -24.70 8.71
CA ARG A 172 6.20 -25.89 9.54
C ARG A 172 5.79 -27.08 8.67
N ASN A 173 6.52 -28.19 8.72
CA ASN A 173 6.14 -29.45 8.05
C ASN A 173 4.87 -30.11 8.67
N THR A 174 4.16 -29.41 9.54
CA THR A 174 2.93 -29.85 10.19
C THR A 174 1.75 -29.05 9.64
N PHE A 175 0.67 -29.71 9.23
CA PHE A 175 -0.55 -29.06 8.70
C PHE A 175 -1.36 -28.24 9.73
N SER A 176 -0.85 -27.99 10.93
CA SER A 176 -1.56 -27.19 11.94
C SER A 176 -1.36 -25.70 11.70
N TYR A 177 -2.41 -25.04 11.21
CA TYR A 177 -2.47 -23.57 11.11
C TYR A 177 -2.48 -22.88 12.48
N PHE A 178 -3.07 -23.54 13.47
CA PHE A 178 -3.29 -23.00 14.80
C PHE A 178 -2.13 -23.33 15.74
N GLY A 179 -1.82 -22.42 16.66
CA GLY A 179 -0.72 -22.60 17.61
C GLY A 179 0.66 -22.18 17.06
N ALA A 180 0.72 -21.47 15.94
CA ALA A 180 1.96 -20.78 15.58
C ALA A 180 2.22 -19.64 16.57
N SER A 181 3.34 -19.74 17.27
CA SER A 181 3.86 -18.67 18.11
C SER A 181 4.57 -17.65 17.23
N MET A 182 4.57 -16.39 17.65
CA MET A 182 5.26 -15.25 17.03
C MET A 182 6.05 -14.53 18.12
N ASP A 183 7.28 -14.15 17.79
CA ASP A 183 8.13 -13.39 18.71
C ASP A 183 7.56 -11.98 18.87
N VAL A 184 7.54 -11.46 20.11
CA VAL A 184 6.97 -10.14 20.42
C VAL A 184 7.60 -9.02 19.59
N GLU A 185 8.87 -9.17 19.22
CA GLU A 185 9.61 -8.24 18.35
C GLU A 185 8.94 -8.03 16.99
N VAL A 186 8.56 -9.12 16.34
CA VAL A 186 7.91 -9.08 15.03
C VAL A 186 6.54 -8.42 15.16
N LEU A 187 5.83 -8.69 16.26
CA LEU A 187 4.56 -8.04 16.59
C LEU A 187 4.74 -6.54 16.79
N CYS A 188 5.75 -6.11 17.54
CA CYS A 188 6.10 -4.70 17.74
C CYS A 188 6.46 -4.02 16.42
N LEU A 189 7.22 -4.68 15.55
CA LEU A 189 7.56 -4.17 14.22
C LEU A 189 6.31 -3.98 13.35
N PHE A 190 5.36 -4.92 13.35
CA PHE A 190 4.10 -4.76 12.64
C PHE A 190 3.22 -3.67 13.22
N GLY A 191 3.22 -3.53 14.55
CA GLY A 191 2.60 -2.38 15.22
C GLY A 191 3.19 -1.06 14.73
N TRP A 192 4.52 -0.96 14.71
CA TRP A 192 5.22 0.23 14.22
C TRP A 192 4.89 0.54 12.75
N ILE A 193 4.98 -0.47 11.88
CA ILE A 193 4.68 -0.29 10.46
C ILE A 193 3.22 0.16 10.27
N SER A 194 2.30 -0.48 10.97
CA SER A 194 0.87 -0.25 10.81
C SER A 194 0.41 1.10 11.36
N PHE A 195 0.92 1.52 12.52
CA PHE A 195 0.46 2.71 13.23
C PHE A 195 1.37 3.94 13.09
N VAL A 196 2.62 3.77 12.66
CA VAL A 196 3.57 4.87 12.48
C VAL A 196 3.92 5.03 11.00
N THR A 197 4.54 4.01 10.39
CA THR A 197 5.06 4.11 9.02
C THR A 197 3.93 4.34 8.00
N LEU A 198 2.88 3.52 8.01
CA LEU A 198 1.79 3.63 7.03
C LEU A 198 1.02 4.95 7.16
N PRO A 199 0.58 5.40 8.36
CA PRO A 199 -0.07 6.69 8.51
C PRO A 199 0.81 7.86 8.10
N LEU A 200 2.12 7.82 8.40
CA LEU A 200 3.05 8.86 7.95
C LEU A 200 3.18 8.88 6.42
N ILE A 201 3.26 7.72 5.77
CA ILE A 201 3.25 7.63 4.31
C ILE A 201 1.94 8.17 3.75
N GLN A 202 0.80 7.82 4.33
CA GLN A 202 -0.53 8.25 3.87
C GLN A 202 -0.80 9.75 4.13
N TYR A 203 -0.31 10.28 5.24
CA TYR A 203 -0.39 11.69 5.56
C TYR A 203 0.53 12.51 4.64
N GLY A 204 1.77 12.07 4.48
CA GLY A 204 2.71 12.65 3.53
C GLY A 204 2.21 12.57 2.08
N SER A 205 1.54 11.46 1.71
CA SER A 205 0.93 11.30 0.39
C SER A 205 -0.29 12.21 0.17
N LYS A 206 -0.88 12.80 1.22
CA LYS A 206 -1.92 13.83 1.08
C LYS A 206 -1.34 15.24 1.00
N SER A 207 -0.26 15.56 1.69
CA SER A 207 0.48 16.81 1.40
C SER A 207 1.21 16.78 0.05
N TRP A 208 1.26 15.60 -0.58
CA TRP A 208 1.76 15.33 -1.94
C TRP A 208 0.95 15.98 -3.05
N VAL A 209 -0.33 16.15 -2.76
CA VAL A 209 -1.37 16.78 -3.57
C VAL A 209 -0.97 18.24 -3.78
N ILE A 210 -0.54 18.97 -2.74
CA ILE A 210 -0.32 20.43 -2.74
C ILE A 210 0.98 20.91 -3.44
N GLY A 211 1.27 20.42 -4.65
CA GLY A 211 2.13 21.12 -5.60
C GLY A 211 3.64 20.84 -5.59
N LYS A 212 4.18 19.90 -4.77
CA LYS A 212 5.64 19.59 -4.79
C LYS A 212 6.00 18.18 -5.23
N ARG A 213 6.64 18.13 -6.40
CA ARG A 213 7.13 17.01 -7.23
C ARG A 213 8.16 16.04 -6.58
N LYS A 214 8.18 15.84 -5.27
CA LYS A 214 9.17 14.97 -4.59
C LYS A 214 8.60 13.58 -4.24
N ARG A 215 8.07 12.87 -5.25
CA ARG A 215 7.54 11.48 -5.09
C ARG A 215 8.53 10.54 -4.39
N GLY A 216 9.83 10.68 -4.68
CA GLY A 216 10.87 9.85 -4.05
C GLY A 216 11.09 10.15 -2.56
N LEU A 217 10.83 11.38 -2.10
CA LEU A 217 11.20 11.79 -0.74
C LEU A 217 10.30 11.14 0.33
N PHE A 218 9.01 10.93 0.05
CA PHE A 218 8.12 10.25 0.99
C PHE A 218 8.29 8.72 0.99
N ALA A 219 8.65 8.13 -0.15
CA ALA A 219 9.07 6.73 -0.18
C ALA A 219 10.36 6.54 0.65
N VAL A 220 11.31 7.47 0.52
CA VAL A 220 12.50 7.53 1.37
C VAL A 220 12.11 7.75 2.83
N PHE A 221 11.14 8.60 3.14
CA PHE A 221 10.68 8.82 4.51
C PHE A 221 10.00 7.59 5.12
N GLY A 222 9.16 6.89 4.35
CA GLY A 222 8.59 5.60 4.73
C GLY A 222 9.68 4.56 4.99
N PHE A 223 10.71 4.53 4.15
CA PHE A 223 11.87 3.66 4.34
C PHE A 223 12.70 4.04 5.58
N VAL A 224 12.95 5.34 5.81
CA VAL A 224 13.66 5.83 6.99
C VAL A 224 12.90 5.51 8.28
N THR A 225 11.59 5.71 8.31
CA THR A 225 10.77 5.36 9.48
C THR A 225 10.72 3.86 9.73
N PHE A 226 10.73 3.05 8.68
CA PHE A 226 10.89 1.60 8.79
C PHE A 226 12.27 1.23 9.38
N LEU A 227 13.36 1.77 8.83
CA LEU A 227 14.72 1.55 9.35
C LEU A 227 14.86 2.01 10.81
N LEU A 228 14.20 3.10 11.18
CA LEU A 228 14.16 3.59 12.54
C LEU A 228 13.44 2.60 13.47
N GLY A 229 12.32 2.02 13.03
CA GLY A 229 11.63 0.97 13.77
C GLY A 229 12.50 -0.28 13.98
N VAL A 230 13.20 -0.72 12.93
CA VAL A 230 14.18 -1.83 13.03
C VAL A 230 15.31 -1.46 13.98
N GLY A 231 15.89 -0.26 13.84
CA GLY A 231 16.98 0.22 14.70
C GLY A 231 16.58 0.34 16.17
N ILE A 232 15.33 0.70 16.48
CA ILE A 232 14.82 0.68 17.86
C ILE A 232 14.80 -0.75 18.39
N ILE A 233 14.28 -1.72 17.63
CA ILE A 233 14.20 -3.13 18.06
C ILE A 233 15.60 -3.72 18.27
N GLU A 234 16.51 -3.49 17.33
CA GLU A 234 17.92 -3.90 17.45
C GLU A 234 18.63 -3.20 18.63
N GLY A 235 18.29 -1.93 18.89
CA GLY A 235 18.77 -1.21 20.06
C GLY A 235 18.28 -1.82 21.37
N ILE A 236 17.02 -2.26 21.43
CA ILE A 236 16.47 -2.98 22.59
C ILE A 236 17.19 -4.33 22.76
N HIS A 237 17.49 -5.04 21.66
CA HIS A 237 18.33 -6.25 21.68
C HIS A 237 19.72 -5.99 22.27
N ALA A 238 20.41 -4.95 21.82
CA ALA A 238 21.73 -4.59 22.31
C ALA A 238 21.73 -4.22 23.81
N LEU A 239 20.61 -3.69 24.31
CA LEU A 239 20.42 -3.36 25.73
C LEU A 239 19.89 -4.53 26.56
N SER A 240 19.53 -5.66 25.94
CA SER A 240 18.88 -6.78 26.63
C SER A 240 19.76 -7.41 27.72
N ASP A 241 21.07 -7.40 27.53
CA ASP A 241 22.05 -7.87 28.52
C ASP A 241 22.10 -6.96 29.77
N GLN A 242 21.79 -5.68 29.61
CA GLN A 242 21.85 -4.68 30.68
C GLN A 242 20.49 -4.47 31.36
N MET A 243 19.39 -4.77 30.67
CA MET A 243 18.03 -4.52 31.12
C MET A 243 17.21 -5.82 31.16
N PRO A 244 17.00 -6.44 32.35
CA PRO A 244 16.32 -7.72 32.48
C PRO A 244 14.88 -7.73 31.92
N TRP A 245 14.19 -6.58 31.97
CA TRP A 245 12.84 -6.47 31.43
C TRP A 245 12.82 -6.55 29.90
N ALA A 246 13.89 -6.11 29.23
CA ALA A 246 13.99 -6.13 27.77
C ALA A 246 14.20 -7.57 27.29
N SER A 247 15.11 -8.32 27.91
CA SER A 247 15.31 -9.74 27.59
C SER A 247 14.05 -10.58 27.86
N GLU A 248 13.33 -10.32 28.96
CA GLU A 248 12.06 -11.00 29.24
C GLU A 248 10.98 -10.67 28.19
N LEU A 249 10.94 -9.43 27.70
CA LEU A 249 9.97 -9.01 26.69
C LEU A 249 10.29 -9.59 25.31
N LEU A 250 11.56 -9.58 24.91
CA LEU A 250 12.03 -10.11 23.63
C LEU A 250 11.90 -11.64 23.56
N ALA A 251 12.15 -12.34 24.68
CA ALA A 251 12.01 -13.80 24.77
C ALA A 251 10.55 -14.28 24.74
N LYS A 252 9.56 -13.39 24.93
CA LYS A 252 8.15 -13.78 24.91
C LYS A 252 7.72 -14.13 23.50
N GLN A 253 7.04 -15.26 23.39
CA GLN A 253 6.33 -15.65 22.18
C GLN A 253 4.83 -15.60 22.42
N VAL A 254 4.11 -14.99 21.48
CA VAL A 254 2.66 -14.83 21.51
C VAL A 254 2.05 -15.72 20.44
N ILE A 255 1.08 -16.55 20.82
CA ILE A 255 0.27 -17.29 19.85
C ILE A 255 -0.81 -16.34 19.33
N ILE A 256 -0.77 -16.02 18.04
CA ILE A 256 -1.70 -15.06 17.42
C ILE A 256 -3.10 -15.67 17.32
N PHE A 257 -3.18 -16.85 16.72
CA PHE A 257 -4.43 -17.60 16.54
C PHE A 257 -4.26 -18.99 17.14
N LYS A 258 -4.81 -19.16 18.35
CA LYS A 258 -4.93 -20.46 19.04
C LYS A 258 -6.02 -21.33 18.43
N GLU A 259 -7.10 -20.71 17.96
CA GLU A 259 -8.31 -21.41 17.53
C GLU A 259 -8.93 -20.80 16.26
N PRO A 260 -9.68 -21.59 15.45
CA PRO A 260 -10.30 -21.13 14.20
C PRO A 260 -11.19 -19.90 14.34
N TRP A 261 -11.93 -19.78 15.44
CA TRP A 261 -12.83 -18.65 15.66
C TRP A 261 -12.07 -17.33 15.86
N GLN A 262 -10.84 -17.36 16.35
CA GLN A 262 -10.02 -16.15 16.52
C GLN A 262 -9.62 -15.56 15.15
N LEU A 263 -9.31 -16.43 14.19
CA LEU A 263 -9.08 -16.04 12.80
C LEU A 263 -10.37 -15.47 12.18
N ALA A 264 -11.51 -16.14 12.41
CA ALA A 264 -12.81 -15.66 11.92
C ALA A 264 -13.15 -14.27 12.49
N ILE A 265 -12.91 -14.03 13.78
CA ILE A 265 -13.06 -12.70 14.39
C ILE A 265 -12.11 -11.68 13.76
N GLY A 266 -10.84 -12.03 13.52
CA GLY A 266 -9.90 -11.14 12.85
C GLY A 266 -10.40 -10.72 11.46
N ILE A 267 -10.88 -11.67 10.66
CA ILE A 267 -11.43 -11.42 9.32
C ILE A 267 -12.72 -10.57 9.40
N LEU A 268 -13.60 -10.86 10.36
CA LEU A 268 -14.83 -10.10 10.59
C LEU A 268 -14.52 -8.66 11.04
N LEU A 269 -13.53 -8.46 11.90
CA LEU A 269 -13.08 -7.12 12.32
C LEU A 269 -12.49 -6.35 11.14
N ALA A 270 -11.62 -6.96 10.33
CA ALA A 270 -11.08 -6.32 9.14
C ALA A 270 -12.20 -5.92 8.14
N SER A 271 -13.17 -6.81 7.94
CA SER A 271 -14.34 -6.56 7.08
C SER A 271 -15.26 -5.48 7.66
N GLY A 272 -15.49 -5.50 8.97
CA GLY A 272 -16.25 -4.50 9.71
C GLY A 272 -15.60 -3.13 9.65
N ILE A 273 -14.28 -3.04 9.71
CA ILE A 273 -13.51 -1.80 9.51
C ILE A 273 -13.73 -1.25 8.09
N ILE A 274 -13.70 -2.10 7.05
CA ILE A 274 -13.96 -1.67 5.67
C ILE A 274 -15.38 -1.10 5.55
N TRP A 275 -16.36 -1.82 6.12
CA TRP A 275 -17.76 -1.38 6.12
C TRP A 275 -17.95 -0.07 6.90
N PHE A 276 -17.35 0.05 8.08
CA PHE A 276 -17.45 1.24 8.91
C PHE A 276 -16.79 2.47 8.26
N LYS A 277 -15.63 2.29 7.61
CA LYS A 277 -15.02 3.35 6.79
C LYS A 277 -15.93 3.78 5.65
N ARG A 278 -16.63 2.85 4.99
CA ARG A 278 -17.62 3.18 3.95
C ARG A 278 -18.79 3.98 4.52
N TRP A 279 -19.28 3.60 5.69
CA TRP A 279 -20.37 4.30 6.36
C TRP A 279 -19.97 5.72 6.76
N LEU A 280 -18.77 5.92 7.32
CA LEU A 280 -18.26 7.23 7.70
C LEU A 280 -18.17 8.21 6.53
N ARG A 281 -17.85 7.73 5.32
CA ARG A 281 -17.77 8.56 4.11
C ARG A 281 -19.13 9.04 3.60
N LYS A 282 -20.20 8.29 3.85
CA LYS A 282 -21.55 8.62 3.34
C LYS A 282 -22.25 9.71 4.13
N LYS A 283 -21.71 10.13 5.28
CA LYS A 283 -22.25 11.25 6.03
C LYS A 283 -21.63 12.54 5.50
N PRO A 284 -22.40 13.43 4.84
CA PRO A 284 -21.94 14.80 4.70
C PRO A 284 -21.76 15.33 6.12
N LEU A 285 -20.52 15.65 6.49
CA LEU A 285 -20.27 16.41 7.71
C LEU A 285 -20.82 17.82 7.44
N ARG A 286 -22.08 18.01 7.85
CA ARG A 286 -22.69 19.33 7.98
C ARG A 286 -22.07 20.06 9.16
#